data_AF-A0A1E7YQ89-F1
#
_entry.id   AF-A0A1E7YQ89-F1
#
_cell.length_a   1.000
_cell.length_b   1.000
_cell.length_c   1.000
_cell.angle_alpha   90.00
_cell.angle_beta   90.00
_cell.angle_gamma   90.00
#
_symmetry.space_group_name_H-M   'P 1'
#
loop_
_entity.id
_entity.type
_entity.pdbx_description
1 polymer ?
#
loop_
_entity_poly.entity_id
_entity_poly.type
_entity_poly.pdbx_seq_one_letter_code
_entity_poly.pdbx_strand_id
1 'polypeptide(L)'
;MPDQAEDTPTTTLYQELQQAFEHFNQALFVRELGKSVNPCIITLQRKRRSHGFFHSQRFCHLSSGAQADEISLNPTYFALHTIEESLSVLVHEMAHQYQALYGKPGRRGYHNKEWGSILKKIGLYPSSTGQPGGREVGEQMSHYIVPDGPFVRACNELITREYRLSWMDRFPELDDDEYEDPSLWEPVPAEDALEPSRPEADPSIDAVDPESDGRKSAGEPVQPPSRVDRTIIPALQRPDRFVLPSQLPPKAPNTRRKYRCPSCGNQVWGKPGMRLLCGESRCKHAEMEEKEA
;
A
#
# COMPACT_ATOMS: atom_id res chain seq x y z
N MET A 1 29.68 -9.94 28.99
CA MET A 1 29.10 -8.63 28.59
C MET A 1 27.65 -8.90 28.23
N PRO A 2 26.65 -8.61 29.08
CA PRO A 2 25.26 -8.80 28.69
C PRO A 2 24.70 -7.56 27.96
N ASP A 3 23.89 -7.85 26.95
CA ASP A 3 22.85 -7.03 26.31
C ASP A 3 23.22 -5.69 25.67
N GLN A 4 23.40 -5.74 24.33
CA GLN A 4 22.78 -4.72 23.49
C GLN A 4 21.27 -4.87 23.71
N ALA A 5 20.60 -3.86 24.28
CA ALA A 5 19.16 -3.91 24.43
C ALA A 5 18.53 -4.08 23.04
N GLU A 6 17.88 -5.23 22.80
CA GLU A 6 17.12 -5.43 21.57
C GLU A 6 16.05 -4.33 21.47
N ASP A 7 15.97 -3.70 20.30
CA ASP A 7 14.96 -2.67 20.04
C ASP A 7 13.56 -3.23 20.30
N THR A 8 12.69 -2.42 20.91
CA THR A 8 11.30 -2.82 21.16
C THR A 8 10.55 -2.97 19.83
N PRO A 9 9.50 -3.81 19.76
CA PRO A 9 8.74 -4.05 18.52
C PRO A 9 8.30 -2.77 17.80
N THR A 10 7.81 -1.78 18.55
CA THR A 10 7.42 -0.47 18.02
C THR A 10 8.60 0.26 17.41
N THR A 11 9.72 0.32 18.12
CA THR A 11 10.94 0.99 17.65
C THR A 11 11.41 0.37 16.34
N THR A 12 11.56 -0.95 16.31
CA THR A 12 12.01 -1.68 15.11
C THR A 12 11.10 -1.43 13.92
N LEU A 13 9.79 -1.60 14.08
CA LEU A 13 8.84 -1.44 12.97
C LEU A 13 8.90 -0.01 12.37
N TYR A 14 8.90 1.02 13.22
CA TYR A 14 8.93 2.39 12.71
C TYR A 14 10.30 2.78 12.15
N GLN A 15 11.41 2.20 12.65
CA GLN A 15 12.73 2.36 12.02
C GLN A 15 12.77 1.72 10.62
N GLU A 16 12.22 0.52 10.45
CA GLU A 16 12.15 -0.16 9.15
C GLU A 16 11.28 0.61 8.13
N LEU A 17 10.14 1.15 8.58
CA LEU A 17 9.28 2.00 7.74
C LEU A 17 9.95 3.33 7.39
N GLN A 18 10.64 3.95 8.35
CA GLN A 18 11.39 5.19 8.13
C GLN A 18 12.54 4.98 7.14
N GLN A 19 13.29 3.88 7.27
CA GLN A 19 14.38 3.52 6.36
C GLN A 19 13.85 3.34 4.93
N ALA A 20 12.72 2.65 4.75
CA ALA A 20 12.10 2.51 3.44
C ALA A 20 11.66 3.85 2.85
N PHE A 21 11.02 4.70 3.65
CA PHE A 21 10.59 6.04 3.23
C PHE A 21 11.80 6.87 2.75
N GLU A 22 12.87 6.93 3.53
CA GLU A 22 14.08 7.69 3.19
C GLU A 22 14.75 7.16 1.93
N HIS A 23 14.85 5.83 1.81
CA HIS A 23 15.40 5.18 0.63
C HIS A 23 14.62 5.54 -0.63
N PHE A 24 13.31 5.38 -0.64
CA PHE A 24 12.49 5.70 -1.81
C PHE A 24 12.45 7.20 -2.10
N ASN A 25 12.50 8.04 -1.06
CA ASN A 25 12.59 9.49 -1.25
C ASN A 25 13.83 9.85 -2.07
N GLN A 26 14.99 9.27 -1.75
CA GLN A 26 16.22 9.49 -2.51
C GLN A 26 16.18 8.80 -3.88
N ALA A 27 15.86 7.51 -3.92
CA ALA A 27 15.97 6.69 -5.12
C ALA A 27 14.93 7.01 -6.19
N LEU A 28 13.76 7.50 -5.81
CA LEU A 28 12.65 7.75 -6.74
C LEU A 28 12.30 9.24 -6.86
N PHE A 29 12.08 9.93 -5.75
CA PHE A 29 11.59 11.32 -5.81
C PHE A 29 12.73 12.30 -6.11
N VAL A 30 13.88 12.18 -5.44
CA VAL A 30 15.06 13.00 -5.76
C VAL A 30 15.66 12.59 -7.10
N ARG A 31 15.94 11.30 -7.31
CA ARG A 31 16.62 10.83 -8.54
C ARG A 31 15.77 10.97 -9.81
N GLU A 32 14.51 10.50 -9.79
CA GLU A 32 13.68 10.45 -11.01
C GLU A 32 12.81 11.72 -11.19
N LEU A 33 12.48 12.43 -10.10
CA LEU A 33 11.64 13.64 -10.15
C LEU A 33 12.36 14.94 -9.74
N GLY A 34 13.63 14.87 -9.31
CA GLY A 34 14.46 16.04 -9.02
C GLY A 34 14.16 16.77 -7.71
N LYS A 35 13.22 16.29 -6.88
CA LYS A 35 12.85 16.95 -5.60
C LYS A 35 12.50 15.92 -4.53
N SER A 36 12.90 16.17 -3.29
CA SER A 36 12.54 15.33 -2.15
C SER A 36 11.14 15.66 -1.65
N VAL A 37 10.42 14.67 -1.12
CA VAL A 37 9.27 14.91 -0.23
C VAL A 37 9.74 15.14 1.21
N ASN A 38 8.91 15.82 2.01
CA ASN A 38 9.21 16.11 3.43
C ASN A 38 8.99 14.86 4.29
N PRO A 39 9.76 14.68 5.38
CA PRO A 39 9.42 13.69 6.40
C PRO A 39 7.98 13.85 6.88
N CYS A 40 7.28 12.74 7.06
CA CYS A 40 5.89 12.70 7.49
C CYS A 40 5.70 11.74 8.67
N ILE A 41 4.54 11.79 9.32
CA ILE A 41 4.17 10.78 10.30
C ILE A 41 3.60 9.58 9.56
N ILE A 42 4.29 8.45 9.65
CA ILE A 42 3.77 7.17 9.16
C ILE A 42 2.87 6.59 10.25
N THR A 43 1.65 6.17 9.89
CA THR A 43 0.71 5.51 10.82
C THR A 43 0.25 4.17 10.25
N LEU A 44 -0.14 3.25 11.14
CA LEU A 44 -0.71 1.96 10.76
C LEU A 44 -2.20 1.95 11.08
N GLN A 45 -3.05 1.85 10.06
CA GLN A 45 -4.51 1.93 10.21
C GLN A 45 -5.19 0.80 9.44
N ARG A 46 -5.94 -0.04 10.16
CA ARG A 46 -6.84 -1.02 9.53
C ARG A 46 -8.08 -0.29 9.04
N LYS A 47 -8.23 -0.21 7.72
CA LYS A 47 -9.37 0.43 7.09
C LYS A 47 -9.84 -0.44 5.94
N ARG A 48 -11.14 -0.76 5.96
CA ARG A 48 -11.82 -1.53 4.91
C ARG A 48 -11.54 -0.89 3.55
N ARG A 49 -11.23 -1.71 2.54
CA ARG A 49 -10.99 -1.33 1.14
C ARG A 49 -9.93 -0.23 0.94
N SER A 50 -8.83 -0.26 1.69
CA SER A 50 -7.76 0.74 1.62
C SER A 50 -6.42 0.10 1.96
N HIS A 51 -5.49 0.05 1.02
CA HIS A 51 -4.10 -0.40 1.29
C HIS A 51 -3.28 0.67 2.02
N GLY A 52 -3.56 1.94 1.74
CA GLY A 52 -2.95 3.10 2.38
C GLY A 52 -3.76 4.37 2.10
N PHE A 53 -3.33 5.49 2.68
CA PHE A 53 -3.78 6.82 2.27
C PHE A 53 -2.83 7.93 2.75
N PHE A 54 -2.84 9.04 2.02
CA PHE A 54 -2.12 10.27 2.36
C PHE A 54 -3.06 11.37 2.89
N HIS A 55 -2.60 12.14 3.86
CA HIS A 55 -3.24 13.38 4.29
C HIS A 55 -2.22 14.51 4.50
N SER A 56 -2.38 15.63 3.80
CA SER A 56 -1.47 16.76 3.98
C SER A 56 -1.75 17.53 5.28
N GLN A 57 -0.68 18.01 5.93
CA GLN A 57 -0.70 18.88 7.12
C GLN A 57 -1.63 18.37 8.23
N ARG A 58 -1.69 17.06 8.41
CA ARG A 58 -2.60 16.40 9.33
C ARG A 58 -2.23 16.64 10.79
N PHE A 59 -0.93 16.64 11.09
CA PHE A 59 -0.40 16.78 12.43
C PHE A 59 0.20 18.16 12.65
N CYS A 60 0.20 18.61 13.91
CA CYS A 60 0.77 19.88 14.33
C CYS A 60 1.65 19.65 15.56
N HIS A 61 2.89 20.13 15.50
CA HIS A 61 3.82 20.10 16.62
C HIS A 61 3.46 21.20 17.62
N LEU A 62 3.15 20.81 18.86
CA LEU A 62 2.49 21.68 19.83
C LEU A 62 3.25 22.97 20.14
N SER A 63 4.58 22.92 20.26
CA SER A 63 5.37 24.09 20.66
C SER A 63 5.80 24.97 19.49
N SER A 64 6.09 24.38 18.33
CA SER A 64 6.57 25.15 17.16
C SER A 64 5.45 25.54 16.19
N GLY A 65 4.27 24.91 16.29
CA GLY A 65 3.19 25.05 15.32
C GLY A 65 3.50 24.43 13.94
N ALA A 66 4.65 23.76 13.78
CA ALA A 66 5.02 23.13 12.53
C ALA A 66 4.04 22.01 12.19
N GLN A 67 3.56 22.00 10.94
CA GLN A 67 2.66 20.95 10.46
C GLN A 67 3.45 19.82 9.80
N ALA A 68 2.92 18.60 9.90
CA ALA A 68 3.45 17.42 9.23
C ALA A 68 2.34 16.68 8.48
N ASP A 69 2.68 16.12 7.33
CA ASP A 69 1.79 15.23 6.58
C ASP A 69 1.65 13.87 7.29
N GLU A 70 0.65 13.10 6.87
CA GLU A 70 0.44 11.70 7.27
C GLU A 70 0.51 10.80 6.05
N ILE A 71 1.23 9.68 6.18
CA ILE A 71 1.08 8.51 5.31
C ILE A 71 0.60 7.35 6.18
N SER A 72 -0.60 6.84 5.90
CA SER A 72 -1.16 5.69 6.59
C SER A 72 -0.98 4.45 5.73
N LEU A 73 -0.49 3.36 6.32
CA LEU A 73 -0.43 2.04 5.69
C LEU A 73 -1.39 1.08 6.42
N ASN A 74 -1.99 0.16 5.67
CA ASN A 74 -2.87 -0.85 6.25
C ASN A 74 -2.08 -2.13 6.55
N PRO A 75 -1.84 -2.46 7.85
CA PRO A 75 -1.01 -3.60 8.23
C PRO A 75 -1.63 -4.96 7.89
N THR A 76 -2.94 -5.02 7.58
CA THR A 76 -3.62 -6.23 7.11
C THR A 76 -2.88 -6.89 5.94
N TYR A 77 -2.35 -6.09 5.01
CA TYR A 77 -1.79 -6.61 3.77
C TYR A 77 -0.32 -7.03 3.88
N PHE A 78 0.40 -6.64 4.94
CA PHE A 78 1.85 -6.89 5.03
C PHE A 78 2.21 -8.37 5.04
N ALA A 79 1.33 -9.21 5.58
CA ALA A 79 1.52 -10.67 5.59
C ALA A 79 1.02 -11.34 4.29
N LEU A 80 0.08 -10.70 3.59
CA LEU A 80 -0.61 -11.22 2.41
C LEU A 80 0.04 -10.82 1.09
N HIS A 81 0.83 -9.74 1.11
CA HIS A 81 1.59 -9.26 -0.03
C HIS A 81 3.07 -9.55 0.17
N THR A 82 3.82 -9.56 -0.93
CA THR A 82 5.28 -9.49 -0.88
C THR A 82 5.73 -8.18 -0.21
N ILE A 83 6.96 -8.15 0.28
CA ILE A 83 7.56 -6.90 0.82
C ILE A 83 7.55 -5.82 -0.27
N GLU A 84 7.83 -6.19 -1.51
CA GLU A 84 7.83 -5.27 -2.64
C GLU A 84 6.45 -4.64 -2.89
N GLU A 85 5.39 -5.44 -2.92
CA GLU A 85 4.02 -4.94 -3.07
C GLU A 85 3.63 -4.04 -1.90
N SER A 86 3.98 -4.41 -0.66
CA SER A 86 3.72 -3.57 0.52
C SER A 86 4.44 -2.23 0.43
N LEU A 87 5.68 -2.21 -0.02
CA LEU A 87 6.46 -0.98 -0.22
C LEU A 87 5.97 -0.17 -1.42
N SER A 88 5.36 -0.79 -2.42
CA SER A 88 4.76 -0.07 -3.55
C SER A 88 3.59 0.82 -3.11
N VAL A 89 2.85 0.40 -2.08
CA VAL A 89 1.79 1.20 -1.45
C VAL A 89 2.38 2.42 -0.74
N LEU A 90 3.50 2.25 -0.01
CA LEU A 90 4.21 3.39 0.58
C LEU A 90 4.60 4.41 -0.49
N VAL A 91 5.19 3.96 -1.60
CA VAL A 91 5.60 4.83 -2.72
C VAL A 91 4.40 5.49 -3.41
N HIS A 92 3.27 4.80 -3.53
CA HIS A 92 2.02 5.38 -4.02
C HIS A 92 1.59 6.57 -3.16
N GLU A 93 1.58 6.42 -1.83
CA GLU A 93 1.21 7.51 -0.93
C GLU A 93 2.25 8.65 -0.93
N MET A 94 3.54 8.34 -1.10
CA MET A 94 4.57 9.36 -1.31
C MET A 94 4.35 10.14 -2.63
N ALA A 95 3.77 9.54 -3.67
CA ALA A 95 3.40 10.24 -4.90
C ALA A 95 2.27 11.27 -4.67
N HIS A 96 1.32 10.96 -3.79
CA HIS A 96 0.35 11.95 -3.33
C HIS A 96 1.03 13.10 -2.57
N GLN A 97 1.98 12.80 -1.69
CA GLN A 97 2.75 13.82 -0.99
C GLN A 97 3.54 14.72 -1.95
N TYR A 98 4.24 14.13 -2.92
CA TYR A 98 4.98 14.87 -3.94
C TYR A 98 4.05 15.80 -4.74
N GLN A 99 2.88 15.31 -5.15
CA GLN A 99 1.89 16.13 -5.83
C GLN A 99 1.38 17.28 -4.95
N ALA A 100 1.15 17.04 -3.66
CA ALA A 100 0.70 18.07 -2.73
C ALA A 100 1.75 19.19 -2.56
N LEU A 101 3.04 18.85 -2.59
CA LEU A 101 4.15 19.80 -2.44
C LEU A 101 4.46 20.57 -3.73
N TYR A 102 4.39 19.92 -4.89
CA TYR A 102 4.96 20.46 -6.13
C TYR A 102 4.00 20.48 -7.32
N GLY A 103 2.81 19.90 -7.17
CA GLY A 103 1.81 19.77 -8.23
C GLY A 103 0.50 20.48 -7.89
N LYS A 104 -0.56 20.03 -8.56
CA LYS A 104 -1.92 20.53 -8.46
C LYS A 104 -2.87 19.35 -8.26
N PRO A 105 -3.06 18.88 -7.01
CA PRO A 105 -4.05 17.85 -6.72
C PRO A 105 -5.43 18.31 -7.18
N GLY A 106 -6.23 17.36 -7.67
CA GLY A 106 -7.60 17.62 -8.11
C GLY A 106 -8.59 17.76 -6.95
N ARG A 107 -9.87 17.55 -7.24
CA ARG A 107 -10.89 17.37 -6.21
C ARG A 107 -10.50 16.24 -5.26
N ARG A 108 -10.95 16.34 -4.00
CA ARG A 108 -10.64 15.35 -2.94
C ARG A 108 -10.93 13.91 -3.42
N GLY A 109 -9.92 13.04 -3.28
CA GLY A 109 -9.98 11.62 -3.66
C GLY A 109 -9.82 11.33 -5.15
N TYR A 110 -9.75 12.35 -6.01
CA TYR A 110 -9.59 12.12 -7.45
C TYR A 110 -8.13 12.13 -7.88
N HIS A 111 -7.72 11.01 -8.45
CA HIS A 111 -6.40 10.79 -9.04
C HIS A 111 -6.40 11.33 -10.47
N ASN A 112 -5.70 12.43 -10.67
CA ASN A 112 -5.65 13.11 -11.96
C ASN A 112 -4.44 12.66 -12.79
N LYS A 113 -4.32 13.20 -14.02
CA LYS A 113 -3.24 12.86 -14.95
C LYS A 113 -1.84 13.22 -14.42
N GLU A 114 -1.73 14.27 -13.60
CA GLU A 114 -0.44 14.67 -13.03
C GLU A 114 0.06 13.64 -12.02
N TRP A 115 -0.80 13.19 -11.11
CA TRP A 115 -0.49 12.07 -10.21
C TRP A 115 -0.11 10.80 -10.98
N GLY A 116 -0.88 10.45 -12.01
CA GLY A 116 -0.56 9.31 -12.87
C GLY A 116 0.80 9.45 -13.58
N SER A 117 1.18 10.67 -13.97
CA SER A 117 2.48 10.96 -14.56
C SER A 117 3.63 10.85 -13.56
N ILE A 118 3.39 11.19 -12.29
CA ILE A 118 4.34 10.99 -11.19
C ILE A 118 4.60 9.49 -11.01
N LEU A 119 3.55 8.68 -10.88
CA LEU A 119 3.68 7.22 -10.74
C LEU A 119 4.51 6.61 -11.87
N LYS A 120 4.18 6.93 -13.12
CA LYS A 120 4.90 6.40 -14.30
C LYS A 120 6.40 6.69 -14.25
N LYS A 121 6.79 7.88 -13.81
CA LYS A 121 8.21 8.27 -13.70
C LYS A 121 8.96 7.53 -12.59
N ILE A 122 8.28 7.16 -11.50
CA ILE A 122 8.90 6.43 -10.38
C ILE A 122 8.82 4.90 -10.55
N GLY A 123 8.35 4.39 -11.68
CA GLY A 123 8.28 2.96 -11.97
C GLY A 123 7.06 2.24 -11.43
N LEU A 124 6.01 2.98 -11.08
CA LEU A 124 4.67 2.45 -10.85
C LEU A 124 3.77 2.86 -12.03
N TYR A 125 2.62 2.22 -12.21
CA TYR A 125 1.68 2.61 -13.27
C TYR A 125 0.25 2.73 -12.73
N PRO A 126 -0.43 3.87 -12.91
CA PRO A 126 -1.80 4.05 -12.41
C PRO A 126 -2.77 3.10 -13.10
N SER A 127 -3.61 2.39 -12.32
CA SER A 127 -4.64 1.51 -12.86
C SER A 127 -5.85 1.42 -11.95
N SER A 128 -7.06 1.58 -12.50
CA SER A 128 -8.31 1.38 -11.76
C SER A 128 -8.57 -0.08 -11.35
N THR A 129 -7.82 -1.03 -11.92
CA THR A 129 -7.93 -2.47 -11.61
C THR A 129 -6.69 -3.03 -10.92
N GLY A 130 -5.65 -2.21 -10.72
CA GLY A 130 -4.34 -2.70 -10.28
C GLY A 130 -3.61 -3.54 -11.32
N GLN A 131 -4.12 -3.64 -12.56
CA GLN A 131 -3.55 -4.44 -13.65
C GLN A 131 -3.44 -3.63 -14.96
N PRO A 132 -2.63 -4.06 -15.95
CA PRO A 132 -2.60 -3.44 -17.27
C PRO A 132 -3.99 -3.35 -17.91
N GLY A 133 -4.26 -2.25 -18.64
CA GLY A 133 -5.54 -2.01 -19.31
C GLY A 133 -6.62 -1.32 -18.46
N GLY A 134 -6.38 -1.14 -17.15
CA GLY A 134 -7.24 -0.29 -16.31
C GLY A 134 -7.19 1.19 -16.70
N ARG A 135 -8.19 1.97 -16.27
CA ARG A 135 -8.16 3.43 -16.45
C ARG A 135 -7.03 4.02 -15.62
N GLU A 136 -6.46 5.13 -16.07
CA GLU A 136 -5.32 5.78 -15.39
C GLU A 136 -5.70 6.94 -14.46
N VAL A 137 -6.99 7.32 -14.43
CA VAL A 137 -7.53 8.41 -13.61
C VAL A 137 -8.89 8.05 -13.05
N GLY A 138 -9.23 8.53 -11.85
CA GLY A 138 -10.49 8.17 -11.19
C GLY A 138 -10.54 8.53 -9.71
N GLU A 139 -11.70 8.30 -9.08
CA GLU A 139 -11.87 8.44 -7.62
C GLU A 139 -11.28 7.26 -6.84
N GLN A 140 -11.24 6.09 -7.47
CA GLN A 140 -10.67 4.87 -6.90
C GLN A 140 -9.64 4.38 -7.89
N MET A 141 -8.40 4.42 -7.47
CA MET A 141 -7.25 4.05 -8.29
C MET A 141 -6.30 3.22 -7.47
N SER A 142 -5.69 2.25 -8.14
CA SER A 142 -4.56 1.49 -7.64
C SER A 142 -3.38 1.71 -8.60
N HIS A 143 -2.39 0.84 -8.52
CA HIS A 143 -1.26 0.79 -9.42
C HIS A 143 -0.83 -0.67 -9.67
N TYR A 144 -0.04 -0.88 -10.71
CA TYR A 144 0.82 -2.05 -10.83
C TYR A 144 2.29 -1.63 -10.87
N ILE A 145 3.17 -2.55 -10.52
CA ILE A 145 4.62 -2.35 -10.57
C ILE A 145 5.09 -2.53 -12.02
N VAL A 146 5.85 -1.56 -12.54
CA VAL A 146 6.42 -1.67 -13.89
C VAL A 146 7.67 -2.55 -13.82
N PRO A 147 7.73 -3.68 -14.56
CA PRO A 147 8.91 -4.53 -14.60
C PRO A 147 10.16 -3.75 -14.98
N ASP A 148 11.28 -4.03 -14.28
CA ASP A 148 12.59 -3.37 -14.47
C ASP A 148 12.59 -1.83 -14.33
N GLY A 149 11.49 -1.25 -13.86
CA GLY A 149 11.32 0.18 -13.64
C GLY A 149 12.12 0.73 -12.45
N PRO A 150 12.15 2.07 -12.28
CA PRO A 150 12.84 2.72 -11.16
C PRO A 150 12.47 2.16 -9.78
N PHE A 151 11.18 1.92 -9.52
CA PHE A 151 10.72 1.29 -8.29
C PHE A 151 11.36 -0.08 -8.05
N VAL A 152 11.33 -0.98 -9.05
CA VAL A 152 11.92 -2.33 -8.94
C VAL A 152 13.43 -2.26 -8.65
N ARG A 153 14.14 -1.32 -9.28
CA ARG A 153 15.57 -1.06 -9.02
C ARG A 153 15.79 -0.54 -7.60
N ALA A 154 15.00 0.43 -7.14
CA ALA A 154 15.06 0.92 -5.77
C ALA A 154 14.78 -0.21 -4.76
N CYS A 155 13.82 -1.09 -5.03
CA CYS A 155 13.59 -2.28 -4.21
C CYS A 155 14.79 -3.26 -4.24
N ASN A 156 15.48 -3.44 -5.37
CA ASN A 156 16.71 -4.25 -5.40
C ASN A 156 17.83 -3.64 -4.53
N GLU A 157 17.93 -2.31 -4.54
CA GLU A 157 18.92 -1.58 -3.72
C GLU A 157 18.58 -1.64 -2.22
N LEU A 158 17.28 -1.60 -1.87
CA LEU A 158 16.82 -1.63 -0.47
C LEU A 158 16.75 -3.03 0.11
N ILE A 159 16.07 -3.96 -0.58
CA ILE A 159 15.78 -5.34 -0.14
C ILE A 159 17.02 -6.20 -0.35
N THR A 160 18.08 -5.83 0.35
CA THR A 160 19.27 -6.64 0.56
C THR A 160 19.06 -7.52 1.79
N ARG A 161 20.10 -8.22 2.25
CA ARG A 161 20.01 -9.02 3.49
C ARG A 161 19.77 -8.19 4.76
N GLU A 162 20.02 -6.88 4.70
CA GLU A 162 20.00 -5.97 5.86
C GLU A 162 18.63 -5.33 6.08
N TYR A 163 17.89 -5.01 5.01
CA TYR A 163 16.53 -4.49 5.15
C TYR A 163 15.55 -5.60 5.51
N ARG A 164 14.67 -5.32 6.47
CA ARG A 164 13.56 -6.20 6.84
C ARG A 164 12.30 -5.39 7.05
N LEU A 165 11.17 -6.05 6.87
CA LEU A 165 9.89 -5.64 7.42
C LEU A 165 9.48 -6.73 8.40
N SER A 166 9.82 -6.56 9.67
CA SER A 166 9.87 -7.68 10.63
C SER A 166 8.54 -7.92 11.34
N TRP A 167 7.69 -6.90 11.44
CA TRP A 167 6.41 -6.97 12.13
C TRP A 167 5.25 -6.92 11.15
N MET A 168 4.39 -7.93 11.22
CA MET A 168 3.26 -8.12 10.31
C MET A 168 2.01 -8.51 11.10
N ASP A 169 0.84 -8.22 10.54
CA ASP A 169 -0.41 -8.64 11.16
C ASP A 169 -0.56 -10.17 11.10
N ARG A 170 -0.74 -10.77 12.27
CA ARG A 170 -0.96 -12.22 12.40
C ARG A 170 -2.38 -12.63 12.00
N PHE A 171 -3.33 -11.69 12.06
CA PHE A 171 -4.75 -11.92 11.82
C PHE A 171 -5.26 -10.93 10.77
N PRO A 172 -4.80 -11.04 9.52
CA PRO A 172 -5.24 -10.14 8.45
C PRO A 172 -6.76 -10.17 8.29
N GLU A 173 -7.40 -9.02 8.42
CA GLU A 173 -8.84 -8.86 8.25
C GLU A 173 -9.15 -8.44 6.80
N LEU A 174 -9.37 -9.42 5.92
CA LEU A 174 -9.87 -9.14 4.57
C LEU A 174 -11.36 -8.76 4.58
N ASP A 175 -11.72 -7.94 3.60
CA ASP A 175 -13.11 -7.64 3.30
C ASP A 175 -13.77 -8.80 2.55
N ASP A 176 -15.09 -8.88 2.66
CA ASP A 176 -15.85 -10.05 2.19
C ASP A 176 -15.72 -10.21 0.66
N ASP A 177 -15.64 -9.10 -0.09
CA ASP A 177 -15.40 -9.12 -1.55
C ASP A 177 -13.97 -9.58 -1.91
N GLU A 178 -12.96 -9.21 -1.12
CA GLU A 178 -11.54 -9.60 -1.34
C GLU A 178 -11.29 -11.07 -0.94
N TYR A 179 -12.12 -11.60 -0.05
CA TYR A 179 -12.11 -13.01 0.32
C TYR A 179 -12.68 -13.89 -0.80
N GLU A 180 -13.69 -13.39 -1.50
CA GLU A 180 -14.40 -14.13 -2.56
C GLU A 180 -13.67 -14.10 -3.92
N ASP A 181 -12.76 -13.14 -4.13
CA ASP A 181 -11.91 -13.07 -5.33
C ASP A 181 -10.41 -13.11 -4.97
N PRO A 182 -9.81 -14.31 -4.89
CA PRO A 182 -8.39 -14.49 -4.61
C PRO A 182 -7.46 -13.78 -5.60
N SER A 183 -7.91 -13.53 -6.83
CA SER A 183 -7.11 -12.85 -7.85
C SER A 183 -6.77 -11.39 -7.50
N LEU A 184 -7.41 -10.82 -6.48
CA LEU A 184 -7.13 -9.48 -5.96
C LEU A 184 -5.91 -9.42 -5.03
N TRP A 185 -5.43 -10.54 -4.51
CA TRP A 185 -4.27 -10.61 -3.60
C TRP A 185 -3.30 -11.76 -3.91
N GLU A 186 -3.69 -12.72 -4.76
CA GLU A 186 -2.78 -13.74 -5.27
C GLU A 186 -1.85 -13.13 -6.35
N PRO A 187 -0.55 -13.47 -6.35
CA PRO A 187 0.35 -13.03 -7.40
C PRO A 187 -0.16 -13.56 -8.74
N VAL A 188 -0.20 -12.69 -9.75
CA VAL A 188 -0.44 -13.13 -11.13
C VAL A 188 0.68 -14.13 -11.47
N PRO A 189 0.38 -15.37 -11.89
CA PRO A 189 1.40 -16.34 -12.27
C PRO A 189 2.36 -15.71 -13.28
N ALA A 190 3.67 -15.94 -13.11
CA ALA A 190 4.70 -15.35 -13.98
C ALA A 190 4.49 -15.69 -15.48
N GLU A 191 3.71 -16.72 -15.77
CA GLU A 191 3.31 -17.17 -17.10
C GLU A 191 2.17 -16.36 -17.75
N ASP A 192 1.34 -15.66 -16.95
CA ASP A 192 0.26 -14.77 -17.41
C ASP A 192 0.67 -13.29 -17.43
N ALA A 193 1.86 -12.96 -16.91
CA ALA A 193 2.48 -11.67 -17.11
C ALA A 193 2.84 -11.54 -18.59
N LEU A 194 1.97 -10.88 -19.38
CA LEU A 194 2.21 -10.56 -20.80
C LEU A 194 3.68 -10.18 -21.00
N GLU A 195 4.41 -10.99 -21.77
CA GLU A 195 5.76 -10.62 -22.18
C GLU A 195 5.69 -9.21 -22.78
N PRO A 196 6.45 -8.24 -22.25
CA PRO A 196 6.46 -6.92 -22.84
C PRO A 196 6.98 -7.07 -24.27
N SER A 197 6.12 -6.82 -25.25
CA SER A 197 6.53 -6.62 -26.63
C SER A 197 7.63 -5.56 -26.63
N ARG A 198 8.88 -6.01 -26.83
CA ARG A 198 10.04 -5.15 -26.95
C ARG A 198 9.72 -4.05 -27.96
N PRO A 199 9.93 -2.76 -27.66
CA PRO A 199 9.99 -1.79 -28.73
C PRO A 199 11.14 -2.22 -29.66
N GLU A 200 10.85 -2.34 -30.95
CA GLU A 200 11.85 -2.66 -31.96
C GLU A 200 13.01 -1.66 -31.84
N ALA A 201 14.24 -2.20 -31.76
CA ALA A 201 15.44 -1.39 -31.71
C ALA A 201 15.57 -0.59 -33.01
N ASP A 202 15.66 0.73 -32.89
CA ASP A 202 15.98 1.64 -33.97
C ASP A 202 17.41 1.35 -34.49
N PRO A 203 17.59 0.91 -35.75
CA PRO A 203 18.86 0.40 -36.25
C PRO A 203 19.76 1.52 -36.80
N SER A 204 19.96 2.60 -36.05
CA SER A 204 20.97 3.61 -36.41
C SER A 204 21.70 4.18 -35.20
N ILE A 205 22.63 3.39 -34.66
CA ILE A 205 23.80 3.93 -33.97
C ILE A 205 24.97 3.03 -34.31
N ASP A 206 25.87 3.58 -35.14
CA ASP A 206 27.04 2.88 -35.67
C ASP A 206 27.98 2.42 -34.56
N ALA A 207 28.40 1.16 -34.69
CA ALA A 207 29.45 0.56 -33.90
C ALA A 207 30.81 1.23 -34.20
N VAL A 208 31.56 1.54 -33.14
CA VAL A 208 32.99 1.82 -33.22
C VAL A 208 33.69 1.05 -32.10
N ASP A 209 34.72 0.29 -32.47
CA ASP A 209 35.57 -0.57 -31.64
C ASP A 209 37.02 -0.42 -32.19
N PRO A 210 38.10 -0.86 -31.50
CA PRO A 210 38.53 -0.70 -30.10
C PRO A 210 39.87 0.08 -29.99
N GLU A 211 40.31 0.39 -28.76
CA GLU A 211 41.65 0.10 -28.20
C GLU A 211 42.03 1.07 -27.05
N SER A 212 42.30 0.54 -25.85
CA SER A 212 43.57 0.78 -25.13
C SER A 212 43.67 0.00 -23.82
N ASP A 213 44.86 -0.57 -23.64
CA ASP A 213 45.38 -1.29 -22.49
C ASP A 213 45.32 -0.52 -21.16
N GLY A 214 45.06 -1.25 -20.06
CA GLY A 214 45.08 -0.64 -18.73
C GLY A 214 44.89 -1.60 -17.56
N ARG A 215 45.85 -2.51 -17.38
CA ARG A 215 46.17 -3.31 -16.17
C ARG A 215 45.52 -2.82 -14.85
N LYS A 216 44.64 -3.61 -14.23
CA LYS A 216 44.32 -3.51 -12.79
C LYS A 216 44.14 -4.87 -12.12
N SER A 217 44.63 -4.89 -10.88
CA SER A 217 44.81 -6.01 -9.95
C SER A 217 43.57 -6.87 -9.77
N ALA A 218 43.77 -8.18 -9.75
CA ALA A 218 42.75 -9.16 -9.36
C ALA A 218 42.37 -8.96 -7.88
N GLY A 219 41.27 -8.26 -7.64
CA GLY A 219 40.50 -8.40 -6.41
C GLY A 219 39.64 -9.65 -6.52
N GLU A 220 39.51 -10.39 -5.42
CA GLU A 220 38.61 -11.55 -5.34
C GLU A 220 37.18 -11.18 -5.79
N PRO A 221 36.47 -12.08 -6.49
CA PRO A 221 35.11 -11.81 -6.91
C PRO A 221 34.23 -11.68 -5.66
N VAL A 222 33.79 -10.46 -5.36
CA VAL A 222 32.71 -10.22 -4.40
C VAL A 222 31.48 -10.89 -5.00
N GLN A 223 31.06 -12.01 -4.43
CA GLN A 223 29.80 -12.65 -4.81
C GLN A 223 28.67 -11.63 -4.55
N PRO A 224 27.80 -11.35 -5.54
CA PRO A 224 26.65 -10.48 -5.30
C PRO A 224 25.81 -11.07 -4.16
N PRO A 225 25.25 -10.23 -3.25
CA PRO A 225 24.43 -10.74 -2.17
C PRO A 225 23.30 -11.59 -2.76
N SER A 226 23.12 -12.80 -2.24
CA SER A 226 22.07 -13.72 -2.67
C SER A 226 20.72 -13.00 -2.73
N ARG A 227 20.11 -12.95 -3.91
CA ARG A 227 18.83 -12.29 -4.16
C ARG A 227 17.79 -12.83 -3.17
N VAL A 228 17.22 -11.95 -2.35
CA VAL A 228 16.03 -12.30 -1.55
C VAL A 228 14.93 -12.66 -2.55
N ASP A 229 14.26 -13.79 -2.34
CA ASP A 229 13.20 -14.22 -3.24
C ASP A 229 11.99 -13.27 -3.09
N ARG A 230 11.75 -12.48 -4.14
CA ARG A 230 10.78 -11.36 -4.17
C ARG A 230 9.35 -11.83 -4.37
N THR A 231 9.15 -13.12 -4.70
CA THR A 231 7.81 -13.70 -4.87
C THR A 231 7.24 -14.26 -3.57
N ILE A 232 7.95 -14.12 -2.45
CA ILE A 232 7.54 -14.71 -1.19
C ILE A 232 6.49 -13.83 -0.50
N ILE A 233 5.27 -14.34 -0.44
CA ILE A 233 4.26 -13.88 0.50
C ILE A 233 4.59 -14.42 1.90
N PRO A 234 4.80 -13.57 2.93
CA PRO A 234 5.22 -14.00 4.26
C PRO A 234 4.30 -15.04 4.89
N ALA A 235 2.99 -14.89 4.72
CA ALA A 235 2.00 -15.83 5.24
C ALA A 235 2.07 -17.22 4.59
N LEU A 236 2.43 -17.30 3.30
CA LEU A 236 2.62 -18.58 2.60
C LEU A 236 3.92 -19.27 3.02
N GLN A 237 4.98 -18.51 3.33
CA GLN A 237 6.26 -19.08 3.76
C GLN A 237 6.23 -19.60 5.20
N ARG A 238 5.45 -18.95 6.06
CA ARG A 238 5.36 -19.23 7.50
C ARG A 238 3.91 -19.46 7.94
N PRO A 239 3.23 -20.49 7.41
CA PRO A 239 1.84 -20.76 7.75
C PRO A 239 1.66 -21.14 9.24
N ASP A 240 2.75 -21.46 9.95
CA ASP A 240 2.78 -21.65 11.41
C ASP A 240 2.59 -20.34 12.21
N ARG A 241 2.90 -19.19 11.60
CA ARG A 241 2.90 -17.88 12.26
C ARG A 241 1.66 -17.06 11.97
N PHE A 242 1.08 -17.22 10.78
CA PHE A 242 -0.03 -16.41 10.29
C PHE A 242 -1.33 -17.21 10.24
N VAL A 243 -2.44 -16.58 10.59
CA VAL A 243 -3.77 -17.15 10.37
C VAL A 243 -4.33 -16.53 9.11
N LEU A 244 -4.34 -17.32 8.03
CA LEU A 244 -4.88 -16.84 6.76
C LEU A 244 -6.38 -16.60 6.88
N PRO A 245 -6.94 -15.62 6.17
CA PRO A 245 -8.38 -15.39 6.14
C PRO A 245 -9.14 -16.68 5.80
N SER A 246 -8.66 -17.43 4.82
CA SER A 246 -9.22 -18.74 4.41
C SER A 246 -9.35 -19.77 5.53
N GLN A 247 -8.59 -19.62 6.62
CA GLN A 247 -8.60 -20.50 7.79
C GLN A 247 -9.52 -19.99 8.91
N LEU A 248 -10.02 -18.76 8.81
CA LEU A 248 -10.94 -18.19 9.79
C LEU A 248 -12.35 -18.75 9.57
N PRO A 249 -13.12 -18.99 10.65
CA PRO A 249 -14.53 -19.31 10.50
C PRO A 249 -15.25 -18.16 9.78
N PRO A 250 -16.26 -18.45 8.93
CA PRO A 250 -16.99 -17.41 8.22
C PRO A 250 -17.50 -16.36 9.21
N LYS A 251 -17.42 -15.08 8.82
CA LYS A 251 -17.90 -13.98 9.67
C LYS A 251 -19.33 -14.28 10.11
N ALA A 252 -19.58 -14.13 11.41
CA ALA A 252 -20.93 -14.29 11.93
C ALA A 252 -21.87 -13.36 11.14
N PRO A 253 -23.02 -13.86 10.66
CA PRO A 253 -23.94 -13.04 9.88
C PRO A 253 -24.32 -11.81 10.70
N ASN A 254 -24.54 -10.67 10.03
CA ASN A 254 -24.96 -9.47 10.72
C ASN A 254 -26.30 -9.74 11.45
N THR A 255 -26.20 -9.89 12.77
CA THR A 255 -27.35 -10.23 13.62
C THR A 255 -28.24 -9.03 13.90
N ARG A 256 -27.85 -7.82 13.46
CA ARG A 256 -28.62 -6.60 13.68
C ARG A 256 -29.76 -6.49 12.66
N ARG A 257 -30.92 -6.09 13.14
CA ARG A 257 -32.11 -5.78 12.34
C ARG A 257 -32.36 -4.28 12.35
N LYS A 258 -32.83 -3.77 11.22
CA LYS A 258 -33.15 -2.37 11.06
C LYS A 258 -34.60 -2.14 11.52
N TYR A 259 -34.80 -1.16 12.37
CA TYR A 259 -36.12 -0.72 12.81
C TYR A 259 -36.39 0.66 12.26
N ARG A 260 -37.59 0.87 11.71
CA ARG A 260 -38.00 2.16 11.14
C ARG A 260 -39.29 2.63 11.80
N CYS A 261 -39.29 3.86 12.30
CA CYS A 261 -40.50 4.51 12.78
C CYS A 261 -41.43 4.78 11.57
N PRO A 262 -42.69 4.32 11.60
CA PRO A 262 -43.63 4.55 10.49
C PRO A 262 -44.03 6.04 10.36
N SER A 263 -43.99 6.79 11.46
CA SER A 263 -44.47 8.18 11.52
C SER A 263 -43.43 9.21 11.02
N CYS A 264 -42.17 9.10 11.44
CA CYS A 264 -41.12 10.05 11.05
C CYS A 264 -40.01 9.47 10.17
N GLY A 265 -39.98 8.14 9.99
CA GLY A 265 -38.97 7.48 9.19
C GLY A 265 -37.60 7.32 9.87
N ASN A 266 -37.43 7.74 11.14
CA ASN A 266 -36.20 7.53 11.91
C ASN A 266 -35.83 6.04 11.98
N GLN A 267 -34.54 5.76 11.99
CA GLN A 267 -34.00 4.40 11.86
C GLN A 267 -33.02 4.09 12.99
N VAL A 268 -33.08 2.87 13.50
CA VAL A 268 -32.15 2.35 14.51
C VAL A 268 -31.85 0.88 14.20
N TRP A 269 -30.69 0.39 14.64
CA TRP A 269 -30.29 -1.01 14.47
C TRP A 269 -30.22 -1.69 15.84
N GLY A 270 -30.82 -2.86 15.97
CA GLY A 270 -30.89 -3.60 17.24
C GLY A 270 -30.88 -5.12 17.03
N LYS A 271 -30.91 -5.87 18.13
CA LYS A 271 -31.12 -7.33 18.09
C LYS A 271 -32.50 -7.64 17.45
N PRO A 272 -32.72 -8.79 16.77
CA PRO A 272 -34.03 -9.15 16.23
C PRO A 272 -35.09 -9.25 17.34
N GLY A 273 -36.32 -8.85 17.06
CA GLY A 273 -37.44 -8.90 18.01
C GLY A 273 -37.39 -7.86 19.14
N MET A 274 -36.58 -6.81 19.03
CA MET A 274 -36.61 -5.68 19.95
C MET A 274 -37.90 -4.88 19.77
N ARG A 275 -38.53 -4.51 20.89
CA ARG A 275 -39.65 -3.56 20.91
C ARG A 275 -39.12 -2.16 21.16
N LEU A 276 -39.22 -1.30 20.15
CA LEU A 276 -38.67 0.05 20.17
C LEU A 276 -39.78 1.07 19.95
N LEU A 277 -39.74 2.16 20.70
CA LEU A 277 -40.66 3.29 20.57
C LEU A 277 -39.89 4.51 20.06
N CYS A 278 -40.49 5.27 19.14
CA CYS A 278 -39.87 6.48 18.63
C CYS A 278 -39.92 7.62 19.66
N GLY A 279 -38.76 8.12 20.09
CA GLY A 279 -38.65 9.21 21.06
C GLY A 279 -39.03 10.60 20.56
N GLU A 280 -39.49 10.73 19.31
CA GLU A 280 -39.91 12.02 18.76
C GLU A 280 -41.31 12.41 19.25
N SER A 281 -41.44 13.62 19.81
CA SER A 281 -42.71 14.12 20.37
C SER A 281 -43.87 14.05 19.37
N ARG A 282 -43.60 14.33 18.08
CA ARG A 282 -44.60 14.25 16.99
C ARG A 282 -45.06 12.84 16.67
N CYS A 283 -44.31 11.82 17.06
CA CYS A 283 -44.60 10.42 16.78
C CYS A 283 -45.39 9.73 17.90
N LYS A 284 -45.62 10.42 19.04
CA LYS A 284 -46.35 9.88 20.20
C LYS A 284 -45.87 8.48 20.62
N HIS A 285 -44.56 8.24 20.63
CA HIS A 285 -43.98 6.94 20.93
C HIS A 285 -44.46 5.81 20.00
N ALA A 286 -44.66 6.10 18.71
CA ALA A 286 -44.99 5.08 17.72
C ALA A 286 -44.02 3.90 17.79
N GLU A 287 -44.57 2.68 17.77
CA GLU A 287 -43.80 1.44 17.69
C GLU A 287 -43.00 1.43 16.38
N MET A 288 -41.71 1.13 16.49
CA MET A 288 -40.85 1.03 15.32
C MET A 288 -40.97 -0.35 14.70
N GLU A 289 -41.12 -0.41 13.38
CA GLU A 289 -41.29 -1.64 12.64
C GLU A 289 -39.93 -2.24 12.29
N GLU A 290 -39.73 -3.51 12.64
CA GLU A 290 -38.60 -4.29 12.14
C GLU A 290 -38.73 -4.46 10.62
N LYS A 291 -37.64 -4.17 9.90
CA LYS A 291 -37.52 -4.42 8.47
C LYS A 291 -36.68 -5.68 8.27
N GLU A 292 -37.17 -6.56 7.40
CA GLU A 292 -36.38 -7.70 6.93
C GLU A 292 -35.12 -7.17 6.23
N ALA A 293 -34.01 -7.91 6.43
CA ALA A 293 -32.69 -7.53 5.96
C ALA A 293 -32.58 -7.64 4.44
#